data_AF-A0A072N8J1-F1
#
_entry.id   AF-A0A072N8J1-F1
#
_cell.length_a   1.000
_cell.length_b   1.000
_cell.length_c   1.000
_cell.angle_alpha   90.00
_cell.angle_beta   90.00
_cell.angle_gamma   90.00
#
_symmetry.space_group_name_H-M   'P 1'
#
loop_
_entity.id
_entity.type
_entity.pdbx_description
1 polymer ?
#
loop_
_entity_poly.entity_id
_entity_poly.type
_entity_poly.pdbx_seq_one_letter_code
_entity_poly.pdbx_strand_id
1 'polypeptide(L)'
;MRRLSLLLPAALLLAACGARDVKPPDAYDLSGTIHGDWGTSPRLRLALVGAGFPGSVTNDGNQAQNVVKVEGQAAWRFGLDLPRRPALATVAGVYQVIAYHDADNSGDYTLGEPFARNRQWLIYSEFGGELPAVKFPGSDEVLIGATTVARGWNLYDRARPLGAGNPRPVTTVTGYDLSR
;
A
#
# COMPACT_ATOMS: atom_id res chain seq x y z
N MET A 1 42.92 -50.44 9.44
CA MET A 1 42.51 -49.05 9.74
C MET A 1 41.51 -48.57 8.68
N ARG A 2 40.50 -47.82 9.12
CA ARG A 2 39.61 -46.92 8.35
C ARG A 2 38.67 -47.54 7.31
N ARG A 3 37.36 -47.37 7.57
CA ARG A 3 36.42 -46.62 6.71
C ARG A 3 35.19 -46.26 7.56
N LEU A 4 35.21 -45.05 8.13
CA LEU A 4 34.05 -44.45 8.79
C LEU A 4 33.33 -43.55 7.78
N SER A 5 32.08 -43.90 7.50
CA SER A 5 30.92 -43.04 7.30
C SER A 5 31.11 -41.66 6.67
N LEU A 6 30.86 -41.56 5.36
CA LEU A 6 30.54 -40.31 4.66
C LEU A 6 29.01 -40.22 4.49
N LEU A 7 28.33 -39.71 5.51
CA LEU A 7 26.94 -39.27 5.44
C LEU A 7 26.86 -37.97 6.22
N LEU A 8 27.03 -36.84 5.51
CA LEU A 8 26.55 -35.48 5.79
C LEU A 8 27.38 -34.56 4.89
N PRO A 9 26.80 -34.03 3.79
CA PRO A 9 26.23 -32.68 3.93
C PRO A 9 25.04 -32.48 2.96
N ALA A 10 23.83 -32.79 3.40
CA ALA A 10 22.60 -32.45 2.65
C ALA A 10 21.62 -31.59 3.46
N ALA A 11 21.98 -31.20 4.70
CA ALA A 11 21.07 -30.54 5.63
C ALA A 11 21.20 -29.00 5.69
N LEU A 12 21.95 -28.36 4.78
CA LEU A 12 22.28 -26.93 4.88
C LEU A 12 21.72 -26.02 3.77
N LEU A 13 20.77 -26.49 2.95
CA LEU A 13 20.19 -25.68 1.87
C LEU A 13 18.78 -25.11 2.15
N LEU A 14 18.27 -25.20 3.39
CA LEU A 14 16.89 -24.77 3.74
C LEU A 14 16.77 -23.38 4.38
N ALA A 15 17.85 -22.61 4.49
CA ALA A 15 17.84 -21.30 5.19
C ALA A 15 18.02 -20.08 4.26
N ALA A 16 17.55 -20.17 3.01
CA ALA A 16 17.53 -19.02 2.09
C ALA A 16 16.10 -18.63 1.66
N CYS A 17 15.10 -18.90 2.49
CA CYS A 17 13.88 -18.09 2.49
C CYS A 17 14.20 -16.84 3.31
N GLY A 18 14.65 -15.77 2.64
CA GLY A 18 14.94 -14.50 3.29
C GLY A 18 13.72 -14.02 4.08
N ALA A 19 13.78 -14.13 5.40
CA ALA A 19 12.77 -13.57 6.27
C ALA A 19 12.78 -12.05 6.03
N ARG A 20 11.70 -11.53 5.44
CA ARG A 20 11.47 -10.08 5.47
C ARG A 20 11.25 -9.72 6.93
N ASP A 21 12.12 -8.90 7.50
CA ASP A 21 11.98 -8.43 8.88
C ASP A 21 10.63 -7.73 9.03
N VAL A 22 9.73 -8.36 9.79
CA VAL A 22 8.40 -7.80 10.10
C VAL A 22 8.59 -6.75 11.19
N LYS A 23 8.30 -5.49 10.85
CA LYS A 23 8.39 -4.35 11.77
C LYS A 23 7.05 -4.16 12.48
N PRO A 24 6.98 -3.47 13.63
CA PRO A 24 5.68 -3.02 14.15
C PRO A 24 5.01 -2.03 13.17
N PRO A 25 3.67 -1.96 13.11
CA PRO A 25 2.92 -1.14 12.14
C PRO A 25 3.37 0.33 12.01
N ASP A 26 3.80 0.96 13.09
CA ASP A 26 4.22 2.36 13.15
C ASP A 26 5.65 2.62 12.67
N ALA A 27 6.43 1.58 12.39
CA ALA A 27 7.81 1.68 11.87
C ALA A 27 7.89 1.64 10.33
N TYR A 28 6.75 1.67 9.64
CA TYR A 28 6.66 1.72 8.18
C TYR A 28 6.45 3.15 7.67
N ASP A 29 6.68 3.37 6.38
CA ASP A 29 6.48 4.69 5.74
C ASP A 29 5.02 5.17 5.80
N LEU A 30 4.05 4.25 5.81
CA LEU A 30 2.64 4.57 5.92
C LEU A 30 1.98 3.64 6.94
N SER A 31 1.23 4.20 7.89
CA SER A 31 0.53 3.46 8.93
C SER A 31 -0.85 4.04 9.26
N GLY A 32 -1.74 3.18 9.74
CA GLY A 32 -3.10 3.57 10.09
C GLY A 32 -3.93 2.42 10.63
N THR A 33 -5.25 2.57 10.55
CA THR A 33 -6.23 1.59 11.01
C THR A 33 -7.14 1.16 9.87
N ILE A 34 -7.42 -0.14 9.79
CA ILE A 34 -8.47 -0.70 8.93
C ILE A 34 -9.72 -0.90 9.80
N HIS A 35 -10.82 -0.30 9.40
CA HIS A 35 -12.12 -0.41 10.06
C HIS A 35 -13.10 -1.23 9.22
N GLY A 36 -14.21 -1.62 9.86
CA GLY A 36 -15.33 -2.30 9.23
C GLY A 36 -15.41 -3.78 9.61
N ASP A 37 -16.53 -4.40 9.23
CA ASP A 37 -16.69 -5.85 9.33
C ASP A 37 -16.04 -6.53 8.12
N TRP A 38 -15.24 -7.55 8.38
CA TRP A 38 -14.52 -8.33 7.37
C TRP A 38 -14.88 -9.83 7.44
N GLY A 39 -15.91 -10.17 8.22
CA GLY A 39 -16.32 -11.55 8.45
C GLY A 39 -15.38 -12.32 9.38
N THR A 40 -15.54 -13.64 9.38
CA THR A 40 -14.78 -14.54 10.25
C THR A 40 -13.41 -14.83 9.62
N SER A 41 -12.35 -14.44 10.32
CA SER A 41 -10.95 -14.74 9.96
C SER A 41 -10.51 -14.21 8.57
N PRO A 42 -10.61 -12.90 8.29
CA PRO A 42 -10.17 -12.35 7.02
C PRO A 42 -8.65 -12.44 6.86
N ARG A 43 -8.19 -12.76 5.65
CA ARG A 43 -6.80 -12.58 5.22
C ARG A 43 -6.60 -11.15 4.69
N LEU A 44 -6.46 -10.19 5.60
CA LEU A 44 -6.27 -8.79 5.19
C LEU A 44 -4.87 -8.56 4.63
N ARG A 45 -4.81 -7.91 3.48
CA ARG A 45 -3.60 -7.37 2.87
C ARG A 45 -3.80 -5.94 2.42
N LEU A 46 -2.70 -5.26 2.20
CA LEU A 46 -2.62 -3.92 1.64
C LEU A 46 -2.08 -3.97 0.23
N ALA A 47 -2.49 -2.98 -0.55
CA ALA A 47 -2.11 -2.82 -1.94
C ALA A 47 -1.94 -1.34 -2.25
N LEU A 48 -0.87 -1.01 -3.00
CA LEU A 48 -0.73 0.31 -3.62
C LEU A 48 -1.37 0.23 -5.01
N VAL A 49 -2.36 1.09 -5.27
CA VAL A 49 -3.16 1.07 -6.49
C VAL A 49 -3.20 2.44 -7.15
N GLY A 50 -3.39 2.49 -8.47
CA GLY A 50 -3.55 3.75 -9.19
C GLY A 50 -4.96 4.37 -9.09
N ALA A 51 -5.09 5.62 -9.55
CA ALA A 51 -6.36 6.34 -9.64
C ALA A 51 -7.51 5.62 -10.39
N GLY A 52 -7.21 4.69 -11.29
CA GLY A 52 -8.20 3.91 -12.02
C GLY A 52 -8.70 2.64 -11.34
N PHE A 53 -8.28 2.38 -10.10
CA PHE A 53 -8.64 1.16 -9.38
C PHE A 53 -10.14 1.15 -8.99
N PRO A 54 -10.84 0.00 -9.11
CA PRO A 54 -10.33 -1.32 -9.51
C PRO A 54 -10.39 -1.63 -11.01
N GLY A 55 -10.91 -0.71 -11.85
CA GLY A 55 -11.32 -1.03 -13.22
C GLY A 55 -10.25 -0.88 -14.32
N SER A 56 -9.12 -0.21 -14.07
CA SER A 56 -8.25 0.24 -15.19
C SER A 56 -6.75 0.40 -14.89
N VAL A 57 -6.24 -0.06 -13.74
CA VAL A 57 -4.82 0.14 -13.35
C VAL A 57 -4.22 -1.04 -12.60
N THR A 58 -2.89 -1.04 -12.54
CA THR A 58 -2.05 -2.02 -11.85
C THR A 58 -2.21 -1.93 -10.33
N ASN A 59 -2.17 -3.09 -9.69
CA ASN A 59 -2.09 -3.27 -8.26
C ASN A 59 -0.72 -3.85 -7.91
N ASP A 60 -0.12 -3.40 -6.81
CA ASP A 60 1.03 -4.04 -6.18
C ASP A 60 0.75 -4.35 -4.70
N GLY A 61 0.55 -5.64 -4.39
CA GLY A 61 0.46 -6.15 -3.03
C GLY A 61 1.79 -6.63 -2.43
N ASN A 62 2.90 -6.56 -3.17
CA ASN A 62 4.18 -7.16 -2.77
C ASN A 62 5.04 -6.29 -1.86
N GLN A 63 4.57 -5.08 -1.55
CA GLN A 63 5.21 -4.16 -0.62
C GLN A 63 5.34 -4.77 0.77
N ALA A 64 6.42 -4.41 1.48
CA ALA A 64 6.61 -4.84 2.86
C ALA A 64 5.49 -4.23 3.72
N GLN A 65 4.78 -5.08 4.44
CA GLN A 65 3.59 -4.69 5.19
C GLN A 65 3.43 -5.53 6.44
N ASN A 66 2.69 -4.99 7.41
CA ASN A 66 2.25 -5.72 8.59
C ASN A 66 0.82 -5.32 8.92
N VAL A 67 -0.08 -6.30 9.07
CA VAL A 67 -1.48 -6.07 9.45
C VAL A 67 -1.75 -6.87 10.71
N VAL A 68 -2.09 -6.18 11.79
CA VAL A 68 -2.25 -6.77 13.12
C VAL A 68 -3.66 -6.48 13.63
N LYS A 69 -4.38 -7.54 14.02
CA LYS A 69 -5.71 -7.40 14.64
C LYS A 69 -5.59 -6.64 15.96
N VAL A 70 -6.48 -5.66 16.17
CA VAL A 70 -6.61 -5.04 17.50
C VAL A 70 -7.51 -5.90 18.37
N GLU A 71 -7.00 -6.34 19.50
CA GLU A 71 -7.72 -7.22 20.43
C GLU A 71 -9.00 -6.54 20.94
N GLY A 72 -10.10 -7.31 20.97
CA GLY A 72 -11.41 -6.83 21.43
C GLY A 72 -12.10 -5.81 20.51
N GLN A 73 -11.58 -5.54 19.31
CA GLN A 73 -12.13 -4.53 18.41
C GLN A 73 -12.37 -5.06 16.99
N ALA A 74 -13.35 -4.51 16.29
CA ALA A 74 -13.53 -4.70 14.84
C ALA A 74 -12.56 -3.80 14.02
N ALA A 75 -11.28 -3.84 14.37
CA ALA A 75 -10.23 -3.01 13.76
C ALA A 75 -8.91 -3.76 13.62
N TRP A 76 -8.05 -3.30 12.72
CA TRP A 76 -6.69 -3.78 12.51
C TRP A 76 -5.74 -2.58 12.39
N ARG A 77 -4.59 -2.63 13.04
CA ARG A 77 -3.50 -1.68 12.78
C ARG A 77 -2.66 -2.17 11.63
N PHE A 78 -2.13 -1.25 10.84
CA PHE A 78 -1.31 -1.64 9.72
C PHE A 78 -0.13 -0.69 9.47
N GLY A 79 0.89 -1.24 8.82
CA GLY A 79 2.04 -0.52 8.27
C GLY A 79 2.38 -1.03 6.87
N LEU A 80 2.84 -0.14 6.01
CA LEU A 80 3.22 -0.38 4.60
C LEU A 80 4.43 0.49 4.23
N ASP A 81 5.48 -0.13 3.70
CA ASP A 81 6.61 0.62 3.11
C ASP A 81 6.19 1.12 1.73
N LEU A 82 6.47 2.40 1.45
CA LEU A 82 6.20 2.97 0.13
C LEU A 82 7.40 2.69 -0.77
N PRO A 83 7.18 2.35 -2.05
CA PRO A 83 8.29 2.14 -2.95
C PRO A 83 9.06 3.45 -3.13
N ARG A 84 10.40 3.38 -3.09
CA ARG A 84 11.27 4.55 -3.30
C ARG A 84 11.03 5.22 -4.66
N ARG A 85 10.69 4.39 -5.65
CA ARG A 85 10.27 4.75 -7.01
C ARG A 85 9.17 3.77 -7.43
N PRO A 86 7.89 4.17 -7.46
CA PRO A 86 6.82 3.27 -7.88
C PRO A 86 6.99 2.92 -9.36
N ALA A 87 7.00 1.62 -9.68
CA ALA A 87 7.05 1.10 -11.05
C ALA A 87 5.66 0.95 -11.70
N LEU A 88 4.61 1.14 -10.91
CA LEU A 88 3.23 0.98 -11.33
C LEU A 88 2.81 2.08 -12.32
N ALA A 89 2.19 1.68 -13.41
CA ALA A 89 1.59 2.59 -14.39
C ALA A 89 0.35 3.26 -13.78
N THR A 90 0.46 4.54 -13.45
CA THR A 90 -0.66 5.33 -12.91
C THR A 90 -0.84 6.63 -13.67
N VAL A 91 -2.02 7.24 -13.52
CA VAL A 91 -2.27 8.55 -14.09
C VAL A 91 -1.46 9.57 -13.31
N ALA A 92 -0.45 10.14 -13.97
CA ALA A 92 0.40 11.20 -13.43
C ALA A 92 1.02 10.91 -12.04
N GLY A 93 1.33 9.64 -11.73
CA GLY A 93 1.94 9.28 -10.45
C GLY A 93 1.00 9.38 -9.25
N VAL A 94 -0.32 9.21 -9.45
CA VAL A 94 -1.34 9.28 -8.39
C VAL A 94 -1.77 7.88 -7.96
N TYR A 95 -1.64 7.61 -6.66
CA TYR A 95 -1.81 6.32 -6.01
C TYR A 95 -2.74 6.41 -4.81
N GLN A 96 -3.26 5.27 -4.38
CA GLN A 96 -3.97 5.10 -3.13
C GLN A 96 -3.57 3.77 -2.49
N VAL A 97 -3.55 3.70 -1.16
CA VAL A 97 -3.47 2.43 -0.44
C VAL A 97 -4.88 1.92 -0.17
N ILE A 98 -5.12 0.65 -0.47
CA ILE A 98 -6.34 -0.06 -0.10
C ILE A 98 -5.99 -1.20 0.85
N ALA A 99 -6.98 -1.61 1.65
CA ALA A 99 -6.98 -2.91 2.31
C ALA A 99 -7.98 -3.81 1.59
N TYR A 100 -7.69 -5.10 1.47
CA TYR A 100 -8.59 -6.07 0.85
C TYR A 100 -8.49 -7.43 1.55
N HIS A 101 -9.53 -8.25 1.37
CA HIS A 101 -9.51 -9.64 1.80
C HIS A 101 -9.00 -10.52 0.67
N ASP A 102 -7.75 -10.97 0.79
CA ASP A 102 -7.05 -11.86 -0.15
C ASP A 102 -7.57 -13.30 0.03
N ALA A 103 -8.73 -13.58 -0.57
CA ALA A 103 -9.45 -14.83 -0.32
C ALA A 103 -8.76 -16.03 -0.98
N ASP A 104 -8.11 -15.81 -2.12
CA ASP A 104 -7.39 -16.83 -2.88
C ASP A 104 -5.90 -16.98 -2.47
N ASN A 105 -5.42 -16.11 -1.58
CA ASN A 105 -4.03 -16.06 -1.14
C ASN A 105 -3.02 -15.80 -2.27
N SER A 106 -3.46 -15.15 -3.36
CA SER A 106 -2.57 -14.73 -4.44
C SER A 106 -1.59 -13.65 -3.98
N GLY A 107 -1.98 -12.86 -2.99
CA GLY A 107 -1.23 -11.70 -2.53
C GLY A 107 -1.42 -10.44 -3.36
N ASP A 108 -2.31 -10.50 -4.35
CA ASP A 108 -2.81 -9.37 -5.12
C ASP A 108 -4.33 -9.28 -4.95
N TYR A 109 -4.90 -8.10 -5.22
CA TYR A 109 -6.34 -7.91 -5.26
C TYR A 109 -6.93 -8.56 -6.50
N THR A 110 -7.94 -9.40 -6.28
CA THR A 110 -8.78 -9.96 -7.34
C THR A 110 -10.08 -9.16 -7.45
N LEU A 111 -10.48 -8.83 -8.68
CA LEU A 111 -11.71 -8.05 -8.92
C LEU A 111 -12.94 -8.76 -8.31
N GLY A 112 -13.68 -8.03 -7.49
CA GLY A 112 -14.83 -8.54 -6.76
C GLY A 112 -14.54 -8.86 -5.29
N GLU A 113 -13.27 -8.88 -4.88
CA GLU A 113 -12.93 -8.97 -3.46
C GLU A 113 -13.40 -7.71 -2.70
N PRO A 114 -13.85 -7.86 -1.45
CA PRO A 114 -14.12 -6.72 -0.57
C PRO A 114 -12.84 -5.91 -0.34
N PHE A 115 -12.96 -4.59 -0.39
CA PHE A 115 -11.87 -3.68 -0.07
C PHE A 115 -12.34 -2.50 0.77
N ALA A 116 -11.40 -1.87 1.47
CA ALA A 116 -11.54 -0.61 2.17
C ALA A 116 -10.56 0.41 1.60
N ARG A 117 -10.96 1.67 1.56
CA ARG A 117 -10.12 2.78 1.12
C ARG A 117 -10.50 4.04 1.90
N ASN A 118 -9.81 5.14 1.64
CA ASN A 118 -10.16 6.44 2.18
C ASN A 118 -10.24 7.49 1.07
N ARG A 119 -10.23 8.77 1.44
CA ARG A 119 -10.24 9.90 0.50
C ARG A 119 -8.87 10.55 0.32
N GLN A 120 -7.83 9.91 0.85
CA GLN A 120 -6.45 10.35 0.72
C GLN A 120 -5.79 9.65 -0.46
N TRP A 121 -4.91 10.38 -1.13
CA TRP A 121 -4.17 9.96 -2.30
C TRP A 121 -2.69 10.29 -2.11
N LEU A 122 -1.84 9.38 -2.54
CA LEU A 122 -0.40 9.55 -2.57
C LEU A 122 0.02 9.98 -3.96
N ILE A 123 0.83 11.03 -4.05
CA ILE A 123 1.36 11.53 -5.32
C ILE A 123 2.87 11.38 -5.28
N TYR A 124 3.41 10.65 -6.25
CA TYR A 124 4.84 10.53 -6.43
C TYR A 124 5.32 11.43 -7.57
N SER A 125 6.38 12.21 -7.34
CA SER A 125 7.06 12.96 -8.39
C SER A 125 8.57 12.82 -8.28
N GLU A 126 9.24 12.37 -9.34
CA GLU A 126 10.70 12.24 -9.34
C GLU A 126 11.41 13.61 -9.26
N PHE A 127 10.79 14.67 -9.78
CA PHE A 127 11.41 15.99 -9.90
C PHE A 127 10.69 17.09 -9.10
N GLY A 128 9.45 16.86 -8.67
CA GLY A 128 8.56 17.91 -8.17
C GLY A 128 8.08 18.84 -9.30
N GLY A 129 7.37 19.91 -8.92
CA GLY A 129 6.87 20.92 -9.84
C GLY A 129 5.36 20.86 -10.06
N GLU A 130 4.91 21.44 -11.16
CA GLU A 130 3.48 21.50 -11.49
C GLU A 130 2.95 20.12 -11.91
N LEU A 131 1.87 19.71 -11.25
CA LEU A 131 1.05 18.57 -11.61
C LEU A 131 -0.22 19.13 -12.30
N PRO A 132 -0.46 18.82 -13.58
CA PRO A 132 -1.71 19.18 -14.23
C PRO A 132 -2.91 18.48 -13.56
N ALA A 133 -4.12 18.99 -13.81
CA ALA A 133 -5.31 18.34 -13.28
C ALA A 133 -5.41 16.88 -13.73
N VAL A 134 -5.65 15.97 -12.78
CA VAL A 134 -5.82 14.54 -13.03
C VAL A 134 -7.29 14.17 -12.92
N LYS A 135 -7.79 13.48 -13.93
CA LYS A 135 -9.14 12.91 -13.95
C LYS A 135 -9.11 11.43 -13.62
N PHE A 136 -10.24 10.90 -13.15
CA PHE A 136 -10.42 9.45 -13.12
C PHE A 136 -10.38 8.89 -14.55
N PRO A 137 -9.68 7.76 -14.79
CA PRO A 137 -9.69 7.10 -16.09
C PRO A 137 -11.12 6.84 -16.60
N GLY A 138 -11.37 7.20 -17.86
CA GLY A 138 -12.68 7.02 -18.49
C GLY A 138 -13.79 7.93 -17.96
N SER A 139 -13.46 8.97 -17.17
CA SER A 139 -14.41 9.91 -16.58
C SER A 139 -13.97 11.36 -16.78
N ASP A 140 -14.94 12.28 -16.82
CA ASP A 140 -14.69 13.72 -16.76
C ASP A 140 -14.53 14.26 -15.34
N GLU A 141 -14.77 13.43 -14.33
CA GLU A 141 -14.58 13.77 -12.93
C GLU A 141 -13.10 14.03 -12.64
N VAL A 142 -12.82 15.25 -12.16
CA VAL A 142 -11.49 15.66 -11.69
C VAL A 142 -11.23 15.03 -10.32
N LEU A 143 -10.19 14.22 -10.25
CA LEU A 143 -9.68 13.64 -9.01
C LEU A 143 -8.90 14.70 -8.21
N ILE A 144 -7.93 15.35 -8.87
CA ILE A 144 -7.13 16.43 -8.31
C ILE A 144 -7.04 17.55 -9.35
N GLY A 145 -7.33 18.78 -8.93
CA GLY A 145 -7.08 19.97 -9.76
C GLY A 145 -5.58 20.19 -9.98
N ALA A 146 -5.24 21.08 -10.93
CA ALA A 146 -3.85 21.46 -11.15
C ALA A 146 -3.24 22.02 -9.86
N THR A 147 -2.04 21.57 -9.53
CA THR A 147 -1.38 21.90 -8.26
C THR A 147 0.13 21.77 -8.38
N THR A 148 0.86 22.09 -7.31
CA THR A 148 2.32 21.90 -7.24
C THR A 148 2.64 20.84 -6.22
N VAL A 149 3.58 19.96 -6.56
CA VAL A 149 4.03 18.86 -5.68
C VAL A 149 5.53 18.96 -5.46
N ALA A 150 6.00 18.48 -4.31
CA ALA A 150 7.42 18.33 -4.06
C ALA A 150 7.96 17.08 -4.74
N ARG A 151 9.29 17.00 -4.88
CA ARG A 151 9.99 15.76 -5.20
C ARG A 151 9.72 14.70 -4.13
N GLY A 152 9.51 13.46 -4.55
CA GLY A 152 9.18 12.32 -3.69
C GLY A 152 7.69 12.15 -3.49
N TRP A 153 7.31 11.57 -2.35
CA TRP A 153 5.93 11.32 -1.96
C TRP A 153 5.26 12.56 -1.39
N ASN A 154 4.02 12.78 -1.79
CA ASN A 154 3.14 13.81 -1.26
C ASN A 154 1.80 13.19 -0.87
N LEU A 155 1.18 13.66 0.20
CA LEU A 155 -0.17 13.26 0.61
C LEU A 155 -1.18 14.35 0.24
N TYR A 156 -2.15 13.98 -0.59
CA TYR A 156 -3.32 14.76 -0.94
C TYR A 156 -4.54 14.22 -0.17
N ASP A 157 -5.23 15.10 0.54
CA ASP A 157 -6.51 14.79 1.17
C ASP A 157 -7.65 15.47 0.40
N ARG A 158 -8.49 14.66 -0.26
CA ARG A 158 -9.61 15.17 -1.07
C ARG A 158 -10.73 15.78 -0.22
N ALA A 159 -10.71 15.59 1.11
CA ALA A 159 -11.64 16.27 2.01
C ALA A 159 -11.24 17.73 2.31
N ARG A 160 -10.02 18.13 1.90
CA ARG A 160 -9.48 19.47 2.12
C ARG A 160 -9.32 20.21 0.78
N PRO A 161 -9.48 21.54 0.75
CA PRO A 161 -9.17 22.33 -0.44
C PRO A 161 -7.72 22.15 -0.89
N LEU A 162 -7.46 22.32 -2.20
CA LEU A 162 -6.10 22.46 -2.71
C LEU A 162 -5.48 23.79 -2.24
N GLY A 163 -4.18 23.79 -1.96
CA GLY A 163 -3.45 24.99 -1.57
C GLY A 163 -2.33 24.71 -0.58
N ALA A 164 -2.07 25.66 0.31
CA ALA A 164 -0.99 25.56 1.29
C ALA A 164 -1.14 24.31 2.18
N GLY A 165 -0.27 23.33 1.95
CA GLY A 165 -0.24 22.08 2.71
C GLY A 165 -1.19 20.97 2.22
N ASN A 166 -1.78 21.11 1.03
CA ASN A 166 -2.56 20.05 0.39
C ASN A 166 -2.47 20.15 -1.15
N PRO A 167 -1.71 19.27 -1.82
CA PRO A 167 -0.90 18.18 -1.27
C PRO A 167 0.30 18.67 -0.42
N ARG A 168 0.78 17.83 0.50
CA ARG A 168 1.99 18.09 1.30
C ARG A 168 3.05 17.02 1.10
N PRO A 169 4.35 17.35 1.10
CA PRO A 169 5.42 16.35 1.07
C PRO A 169 5.37 15.47 2.32
N VAL A 170 5.69 14.18 2.16
CA VAL A 170 5.74 13.20 3.24
C VAL A 170 6.91 12.24 3.06
N THR A 171 7.57 11.92 4.17
CA THR A 171 8.46 10.74 4.29
C THR A 171 7.80 9.63 5.08
N THR A 172 6.89 10.00 5.99
CA THR A 172 6.10 9.09 6.80
C THR A 172 4.67 9.61 6.89
N VAL A 173 3.68 8.72 6.85
CA VAL A 173 2.26 9.01 6.99
C VAL A 173 1.69 8.16 8.12
N THR A 174 1.07 8.81 9.10
CA THR A 174 0.40 8.14 10.23
C THR A 174 -1.07 8.54 10.25
N GLY A 175 -1.93 7.67 10.78
CA GLY A 175 -3.38 7.91 10.81
C GLY A 175 -4.01 7.82 9.43
N TYR A 176 -3.46 6.99 8.55
CA TYR A 176 -4.06 6.67 7.25
C TYR A 176 -5.20 5.66 7.45
N ASP A 177 -6.33 6.12 7.98
CA ASP A 177 -7.43 5.22 8.31
C ASP A 177 -8.22 4.83 7.07
N LEU A 178 -8.50 3.53 6.95
CA LEU A 178 -9.20 2.88 5.85
C LEU A 178 -10.54 2.35 6.35
N SER A 179 -11.61 2.63 5.62
CA SER A 179 -12.96 2.16 5.96
C SER A 179 -13.63 1.51 4.76
N ARG A 180 -14.41 0.46 5.01
CA ARG A 180 -15.36 -0.11 4.05
C ARG A 180 -16.59 0.79 3.92
#